data_AF-A0A2I4DCG7-F1
#
_entry.id   AF-A0A2I4DCG7-F1
#
_cell.length_a   1.000
_cell.length_b   1.000
_cell.length_c   1.000
_cell.angle_alpha   90.00
_cell.angle_beta   90.00
_cell.angle_gamma   90.00
#
_symmetry.space_group_name_H-M   'P 1'
#
loop_
_entity.id
_entity.type
_entity.pdbx_description
1 polymer ?
#
loop_
_entity_poly.entity_id
_entity_poly.type
_entity_poly.pdbx_seq_one_letter_code
_entity_poly.pdbx_strand_id
1 'polypeptide(L)'
;MNFSVDGMGKLQLNQDGVNLEGVSEFQMPLYVNEIQSRRDSLLVLRSEKNVTLNARNSRGHLTGQLTVGPEAVEAQCRRLEVRSGNSGRLLFTADEEEVTMTTEKFTVTGSEGAVFGHSVETPLIRARTTEDLRLESPTRTLTMEAPRGVEVSAAKGPLKISSRKDLQLDSTEGEILLDANSIQLGSLPLGIYTASTSQAPGDQSAYEVCVCPSGKIYLSPAESVSSCQAVSNICLWS
;
A
#
# COMPACT_ATOMS: atom_id res chain seq x y z
N MET A 1 -59.48 7.57 -31.81
CA MET A 1 -58.36 8.53 -31.68
C MET A 1 -58.94 9.83 -31.14
N ASN A 2 -58.36 10.39 -30.08
CA ASN A 2 -58.86 11.62 -29.43
C ASN A 2 -57.96 12.79 -29.84
N PHE A 3 -58.42 13.63 -30.74
CA PHE A 3 -57.73 14.85 -31.18
C PHE A 3 -58.55 16.05 -30.73
N SER A 4 -57.90 17.05 -30.15
CA SER A 4 -58.47 18.36 -29.86
C SER A 4 -57.63 19.46 -30.51
N VAL A 5 -58.16 20.68 -30.54
CA VAL A 5 -57.37 21.87 -30.89
C VAL A 5 -56.15 22.07 -29.98
N ASP A 6 -56.21 21.50 -28.78
CA ASP A 6 -55.17 21.58 -27.77
C ASP A 6 -54.20 20.38 -27.82
N GLY A 7 -54.39 19.37 -28.70
CA GLY A 7 -53.41 18.28 -28.83
C GLY A 7 -53.93 16.93 -29.32
N MET A 8 -53.07 15.91 -29.20
CA MET A 8 -53.34 14.53 -29.61
C MET A 8 -53.28 13.59 -28.40
N GLY A 9 -54.45 13.16 -27.93
CA GLY A 9 -54.59 12.19 -26.86
C GLY A 9 -54.06 12.71 -25.52
N LYS A 10 -52.91 12.17 -25.08
CA LYS A 10 -52.24 12.57 -23.84
C LYS A 10 -51.17 13.65 -24.04
N LEU A 11 -50.83 13.96 -25.30
CA LEU A 11 -49.96 15.05 -25.66
C LEU A 11 -50.81 16.30 -25.86
N GLN A 12 -50.69 17.25 -24.93
CA GLN A 12 -51.32 18.57 -25.00
C GLN A 12 -50.27 19.60 -25.45
N LEU A 13 -50.64 20.51 -26.32
CA LEU A 13 -49.87 21.68 -26.71
C LEU A 13 -50.34 22.87 -25.88
N ASN A 14 -49.38 23.49 -25.17
CA ASN A 14 -49.59 24.73 -24.44
C ASN A 14 -48.66 25.81 -25.01
N GLN A 15 -48.83 27.06 -24.57
CA GLN A 15 -47.96 28.17 -24.98
C GLN A 15 -46.47 27.94 -24.64
N ASP A 16 -46.20 27.17 -23.58
CA ASP A 16 -44.85 26.88 -23.09
C ASP A 16 -44.21 25.62 -23.71
N GLY A 17 -44.95 24.86 -24.52
CA GLY A 17 -44.45 23.65 -25.19
C GLY A 17 -45.43 22.48 -25.18
N VAL A 18 -44.90 21.26 -25.30
CA VAL A 18 -45.69 20.01 -25.32
C VAL A 18 -45.72 19.41 -23.90
N ASN A 19 -46.92 19.26 -23.34
CA ASN A 19 -47.16 18.61 -22.06
C ASN A 19 -47.72 17.19 -22.28
N LEU A 20 -47.04 16.18 -21.75
CA LEU A 20 -47.48 14.79 -21.83
C LEU A 20 -48.08 14.32 -20.50
N GLU A 21 -49.39 14.07 -20.47
CA GLU A 21 -50.09 13.61 -19.28
C GLU A 21 -50.52 12.14 -19.39
N GLY A 22 -49.61 11.24 -19.02
CA GLY A 22 -49.86 9.80 -18.96
C GLY A 22 -48.77 9.00 -19.66
N VAL A 23 -49.14 7.86 -20.23
CA VAL A 23 -48.23 7.01 -21.01
C VAL A 23 -48.38 7.35 -22.48
N SER A 24 -47.27 7.59 -23.16
CA SER A 24 -47.20 7.74 -24.62
C SER A 24 -45.99 7.00 -25.15
N GLU A 25 -46.11 6.51 -26.38
CA GLU A 25 -45.07 5.79 -27.09
C GLU A 25 -44.69 6.58 -28.34
N PHE A 26 -43.39 6.79 -28.53
CA PHE A 26 -42.84 7.47 -29.70
C PHE A 26 -42.11 6.44 -30.56
N GLN A 27 -42.62 6.18 -31.77
CA GLN A 27 -41.99 5.24 -32.70
C GLN A 27 -40.75 5.82 -33.41
N MET A 28 -40.59 7.14 -33.35
CA MET A 28 -39.51 7.89 -34.00
C MET A 28 -38.75 8.72 -32.95
N PRO A 29 -37.50 9.12 -33.23
CA PRO A 29 -36.73 9.97 -32.32
C PRO A 29 -37.47 11.28 -31.99
N LEU A 30 -37.52 11.60 -30.70
CA LEU A 30 -38.08 12.86 -30.20
C LEU A 30 -36.96 13.91 -30.14
N TYR A 31 -37.13 15.01 -30.87
CA TYR A 31 -36.22 16.16 -30.84
C TYR A 31 -36.87 17.28 -30.05
N VAL A 32 -36.23 17.65 -28.95
CA VAL A 32 -36.71 18.70 -28.05
C VAL A 32 -35.52 19.51 -27.54
N ASN A 33 -35.75 20.80 -27.30
CA ASN A 33 -34.72 21.67 -26.73
C ASN A 33 -34.50 21.37 -25.25
N GLU A 34 -35.54 20.95 -24.54
CA GLU A 34 -35.50 20.68 -23.12
C GLU A 34 -36.49 19.57 -22.75
N ILE A 35 -36.10 18.70 -21.82
CA ILE A 35 -36.98 17.71 -21.19
C ILE A 35 -36.98 18.02 -19.70
N GLN A 36 -38.15 18.33 -19.16
CA GLN A 36 -38.34 18.56 -17.73
C GLN A 36 -39.34 17.56 -17.15
N SER A 37 -39.08 17.11 -15.92
CA SER A 37 -40.11 16.46 -15.11
C SER A 37 -41.07 17.50 -14.53
N ARG A 38 -42.19 17.03 -13.96
CA ARG A 38 -43.07 17.87 -13.14
C ARG A 38 -42.29 18.47 -11.96
N ARG A 39 -42.75 19.63 -11.46
CA ARG A 39 -42.17 20.25 -10.26
C ARG A 39 -42.05 19.24 -9.12
N ASP A 40 -40.92 19.31 -8.42
CA ASP A 40 -40.57 18.45 -7.28
C ASP A 40 -40.55 16.93 -7.60
N SER A 41 -40.46 16.56 -8.88
CA SER A 41 -40.33 15.18 -9.33
C SER A 41 -39.00 14.97 -10.05
N LEU A 42 -38.41 13.78 -9.91
CA LEU A 42 -37.22 13.40 -10.67
C LEU A 42 -37.57 13.05 -12.12
N LEU A 43 -36.69 13.41 -13.06
CA LEU A 43 -36.70 12.84 -14.40
C LEU A 43 -36.15 11.42 -14.32
N VAL A 44 -37.00 10.42 -14.52
CA VAL A 44 -36.62 9.01 -14.44
C VAL A 44 -36.62 8.39 -15.82
N LEU A 45 -35.45 7.92 -16.26
CA LEU A 45 -35.28 7.12 -17.47
C LEU A 45 -35.14 5.66 -17.06
N ARG A 46 -36.08 4.80 -17.51
CA ARG A 46 -36.02 3.34 -17.27
C ARG A 46 -35.90 2.63 -18.59
N SER A 47 -35.01 1.65 -18.65
CA SER A 47 -34.78 0.84 -19.83
C SER A 47 -34.30 -0.55 -19.39
N GLU A 48 -34.72 -1.59 -20.12
CA GLU A 48 -34.18 -2.95 -19.99
C GLU A 48 -32.81 -3.09 -20.69
N LYS A 49 -32.44 -2.08 -21.50
CA LYS A 49 -31.17 -1.98 -22.21
C LYS A 49 -30.37 -0.78 -21.72
N ASN A 50 -29.11 -0.68 -22.15
CA ASN A 50 -28.24 0.43 -21.80
C ASN A 50 -28.86 1.79 -22.14
N VAL A 51 -28.69 2.76 -21.25
CA VAL A 51 -29.06 4.16 -21.47
C VAL A 51 -27.77 4.95 -21.70
N THR A 52 -27.66 5.61 -22.86
CA THR A 52 -26.48 6.41 -23.22
C THR A 52 -26.85 7.88 -23.34
N LEU A 53 -26.17 8.72 -22.57
CA LEU A 53 -26.25 10.18 -22.61
C LEU A 53 -25.04 10.72 -23.38
N ASN A 54 -25.30 11.42 -24.49
CA ASN A 54 -24.25 12.00 -25.34
C ASN A 54 -24.27 13.51 -25.23
N ALA A 55 -23.19 14.11 -24.74
CA ALA A 55 -22.96 15.54 -24.83
C ALA A 55 -22.29 15.86 -26.17
N ARG A 56 -22.83 16.85 -26.90
CA ARG A 56 -22.30 17.28 -28.20
C ARG A 56 -22.04 18.78 -28.21
N ASN A 57 -21.01 19.22 -28.93
CA ASN A 57 -20.76 20.65 -29.16
C ASN A 57 -21.66 21.22 -30.27
N SER A 58 -21.55 22.53 -30.53
CA SER A 58 -22.33 23.25 -31.56
C SER A 58 -22.12 22.75 -32.99
N ARG A 59 -21.04 21.99 -33.24
CA ARG A 59 -20.75 21.34 -34.53
C ARG A 59 -21.28 19.90 -34.59
N GLY A 60 -21.95 19.43 -33.54
CA GLY A 60 -22.48 18.07 -33.43
C GLY A 60 -21.47 16.99 -33.01
N HIS A 61 -20.21 17.35 -32.73
CA HIS A 61 -19.20 16.39 -32.30
C HIS A 61 -19.43 15.98 -30.85
N LEU A 62 -19.22 14.69 -30.56
CA LEU A 62 -19.31 14.13 -29.21
C LEU A 62 -18.19 14.71 -28.33
N THR A 63 -18.55 15.27 -27.18
CA THR A 63 -17.61 15.81 -26.19
C THR A 63 -17.60 15.03 -24.88
N GLY A 64 -18.63 14.21 -24.66
CA GLY A 64 -18.70 13.31 -23.52
C GLY A 64 -19.82 12.30 -23.70
N GLN A 65 -19.64 11.12 -23.11
CA GLN A 65 -20.62 10.05 -23.12
C GLN A 65 -20.69 9.42 -21.72
N LEU A 66 -21.92 9.18 -21.25
CA LEU A 66 -22.19 8.42 -20.05
C LEU A 66 -23.14 7.28 -20.42
N THR A 67 -22.72 6.04 -20.21
CA THR A 67 -23.52 4.85 -20.49
C THR A 67 -23.81 4.12 -19.18
N VAL A 68 -25.09 3.93 -18.88
CA VAL A 68 -25.55 3.13 -17.73
C VAL A 68 -26.03 1.80 -18.27
N GLY A 69 -25.29 0.73 -17.95
CA GLY A 69 -25.64 -0.65 -18.26
C GLY A 69 -26.04 -1.44 -17.00
N PRO A 70 -26.41 -2.72 -17.17
CA PRO A 70 -26.79 -3.58 -16.05
C PRO A 70 -25.61 -3.93 -15.12
N GLU A 71 -24.38 -3.93 -15.64
CA GLU A 71 -23.17 -4.33 -14.88
C GLU A 71 -22.30 -3.14 -14.47
N ALA A 72 -22.26 -2.07 -15.29
CA ALA A 72 -21.34 -0.97 -15.11
C ALA A 72 -21.92 0.37 -15.56
N VAL A 73 -21.34 1.43 -15.01
CA VAL A 73 -21.52 2.81 -15.48
C VAL A 73 -20.19 3.24 -16.11
N GLU A 74 -20.23 3.52 -17.40
CA GLU A 74 -19.05 3.92 -18.18
C GLU A 74 -19.13 5.41 -18.51
N ALA A 75 -18.07 6.15 -18.20
CA ALA A 75 -17.95 7.57 -18.50
C ALA A 75 -16.76 7.81 -19.43
N GLN A 76 -17.03 8.29 -20.64
CA GLN A 76 -16.03 8.76 -21.58
C GLN A 76 -16.06 10.29 -21.62
N CYS A 77 -15.11 10.93 -20.95
CA CYS A 77 -15.05 12.39 -20.81
C CYS A 77 -13.61 12.84 -20.57
N ARG A 78 -13.31 14.14 -20.77
CA ARG A 78 -12.00 14.72 -20.43
C ARG A 78 -11.74 14.76 -18.92
N ARG A 79 -12.80 14.86 -18.12
CA ARG A 79 -12.73 14.96 -16.66
C ARG A 79 -14.01 14.45 -16.03
N LEU A 80 -13.87 13.53 -15.09
CA LEU A 80 -14.96 13.03 -14.24
C LEU A 80 -14.84 13.64 -12.85
N GLU A 81 -15.93 14.18 -12.30
CA GLU A 81 -15.99 14.64 -10.92
C GLU A 81 -17.13 13.96 -10.17
N VAL A 82 -16.84 13.47 -8.96
CA VAL A 82 -17.83 12.95 -8.02
C VAL A 82 -17.86 13.88 -6.82
N ARG A 83 -19.04 14.43 -6.51
CA ARG A 83 -19.27 15.40 -5.44
C ARG A 83 -20.24 14.86 -4.39
N SER A 84 -20.06 15.30 -3.15
CA SER A 84 -21.00 15.00 -2.07
C SER A 84 -22.35 15.68 -2.34
N GLY A 85 -23.44 14.92 -2.27
CA GLY A 85 -24.79 15.47 -2.47
C GLY A 85 -25.21 16.54 -1.46
N ASN A 86 -24.69 16.48 -0.23
CA ASN A 86 -25.09 17.40 0.84
C ASN A 86 -24.28 18.71 0.82
N SER A 87 -22.96 18.62 0.59
CA SER A 87 -22.06 19.77 0.70
C SER A 87 -21.52 20.29 -0.64
N GLY A 88 -21.74 19.56 -1.74
CA GLY A 88 -21.13 19.86 -3.04
C GLY A 88 -19.61 19.68 -3.09
N ARG A 89 -18.99 19.25 -1.98
CA ARG A 89 -17.54 19.02 -1.86
C ARG A 89 -17.11 17.96 -2.88
N LEU A 90 -16.04 18.22 -3.61
CA LEU A 90 -15.38 17.21 -4.44
C LEU A 90 -14.98 16.02 -3.56
N LEU A 91 -15.13 14.80 -4.07
CA LEU A 91 -14.73 13.56 -3.40
C LEU A 91 -13.67 12.83 -4.23
N PHE A 92 -13.88 12.80 -5.55
CA PHE A 92 -13.03 12.12 -6.52
C PHE A 92 -13.02 12.91 -7.82
N THR A 93 -11.86 13.05 -8.44
CA THR A 93 -11.69 13.56 -9.80
C THR A 93 -10.72 12.69 -10.57
N ALA A 94 -10.98 12.48 -11.85
CA ALA A 94 -10.11 11.76 -12.75
C ALA A 94 -10.07 12.45 -14.12
N ASP A 95 -8.87 12.65 -14.65
CA ASP A 95 -8.62 13.11 -16.02
C ASP A 95 -7.43 12.34 -16.63
N GLU A 96 -6.89 12.84 -17.75
CA GLU A 96 -5.77 12.20 -18.46
C GLU A 96 -4.43 12.29 -17.70
N GLU A 97 -4.28 13.25 -16.78
CA GLU A 97 -3.03 13.55 -16.09
C GLU A 97 -3.01 12.93 -14.70
N GLU A 98 -4.09 13.06 -13.94
CA GLU A 98 -4.15 12.60 -12.56
C GLU A 98 -5.51 12.09 -12.09
N VAL A 99 -5.47 11.32 -11.00
CA VAL A 99 -6.63 10.92 -10.22
C VAL A 99 -6.46 11.48 -8.81
N THR A 100 -7.31 12.42 -8.44
CA THR A 100 -7.26 13.09 -7.14
C THR A 100 -8.45 12.70 -6.28
N MET A 101 -8.16 12.27 -5.06
CA MET A 101 -9.14 11.87 -4.06
C MET A 101 -9.02 12.78 -2.84
N THR A 102 -10.15 13.32 -2.43
CA THR A 102 -10.23 14.36 -1.38
C THR A 102 -10.95 13.86 -0.12
N THR A 103 -11.31 12.57 -0.10
CA THR A 103 -11.87 11.93 1.08
C THR A 103 -10.78 11.60 2.09
N GLU A 104 -11.13 11.64 3.38
CA GLU A 104 -10.20 11.34 4.47
C GLU A 104 -9.81 9.86 4.53
N LYS A 105 -10.67 8.98 4.03
CA LYS A 105 -10.47 7.54 4.05
C LYS A 105 -10.66 6.94 2.67
N PHE A 106 -9.70 6.13 2.27
CA PHE A 106 -9.76 5.26 1.11
C PHE A 106 -9.42 3.85 1.55
N THR A 107 -10.27 2.89 1.20
CA THR A 107 -10.10 1.49 1.61
C THR A 107 -10.13 0.63 0.38
N VAL A 108 -9.05 -0.13 0.17
CA VAL A 108 -8.96 -1.14 -0.89
C VAL A 108 -9.36 -2.47 -0.28
N THR A 109 -10.45 -3.07 -0.78
CA THR A 109 -11.04 -4.31 -0.22
C THR A 109 -10.73 -5.55 -1.05
N GLY A 110 -9.96 -5.42 -2.13
CA GLY A 110 -9.51 -6.57 -2.93
C GLY A 110 -8.58 -7.47 -2.11
N SER A 111 -8.64 -8.79 -2.34
CA SER A 111 -7.77 -9.77 -1.65
C SER A 111 -6.28 -9.50 -1.89
N GLU A 112 -5.94 -9.01 -3.07
CA GLU A 112 -4.58 -8.65 -3.47
C GLU A 112 -4.16 -7.23 -3.01
N GLY A 113 -5.07 -6.49 -2.37
CA GLY A 113 -4.83 -5.11 -1.99
C GLY A 113 -4.62 -4.19 -3.20
N ALA A 114 -3.64 -3.29 -3.09
CA ALA A 114 -3.27 -2.34 -4.14
C ALA A 114 -1.84 -2.61 -4.61
N VAL A 115 -1.64 -2.58 -5.93
CA VAL A 115 -0.31 -2.69 -6.55
C VAL A 115 0.13 -1.31 -6.99
N PHE A 116 1.27 -0.86 -6.47
CA PHE A 116 1.89 0.40 -6.86
C PHE A 116 3.10 0.09 -7.75
N GLY A 117 3.01 0.47 -9.03
CA GLY A 117 4.11 0.24 -9.99
C GLY A 117 5.31 1.18 -9.84
N HIS A 118 5.17 2.21 -9.00
CA HIS A 118 6.16 3.26 -8.76
C HIS A 118 6.24 3.57 -7.25
N SER A 119 6.89 4.68 -6.90
CA SER A 119 7.02 5.13 -5.51
C SER A 119 5.69 5.53 -4.89
N VAL A 120 5.54 5.21 -3.61
CA VAL A 120 4.46 5.69 -2.75
C VAL A 120 5.06 6.63 -1.72
N GLU A 121 4.61 7.87 -1.70
CA GLU A 121 4.97 8.85 -0.68
C GLU A 121 3.86 8.89 0.38
N THR A 122 4.22 8.59 1.64
CA THR A 122 3.29 8.65 2.76
C THR A 122 4.02 9.00 4.06
N PRO A 123 3.43 9.84 4.92
CA PRO A 123 4.05 10.19 6.20
C PRO A 123 3.99 9.05 7.23
N LEU A 124 3.09 8.08 7.06
CA LEU A 124 2.91 6.98 8.02
C LEU A 124 2.49 5.70 7.33
N ILE A 125 3.18 4.61 7.66
CA ILE A 125 2.80 3.25 7.32
C ILE A 125 2.51 2.52 8.63
N ARG A 126 1.29 1.98 8.78
CA ARG A 126 0.85 1.30 9.99
C ARG A 126 -0.07 0.14 9.64
N ALA A 127 0.09 -0.99 10.32
CA ALA A 127 -0.85 -2.09 10.26
C ALA A 127 -2.07 -1.87 11.18
N ARG A 128 -3.10 -2.70 10.99
CA ARG A 128 -4.25 -2.75 11.91
C ARG A 128 -3.80 -3.29 13.27
N THR A 129 -4.55 -2.97 14.32
CA THR A 129 -4.19 -3.38 15.71
C THR A 129 -4.12 -4.90 15.91
N THR A 130 -4.73 -5.68 15.03
CA THR A 130 -4.79 -7.15 15.08
C THR A 130 -3.84 -7.83 14.09
N GLU A 131 -3.08 -7.06 13.31
CA GLU A 131 -2.28 -7.57 12.20
C GLU A 131 -0.85 -7.03 12.29
N ASP A 132 0.11 -7.81 11.80
CA ASP A 132 1.50 -7.38 11.72
C ASP A 132 1.72 -6.46 10.52
N LEU A 133 2.53 -5.41 10.68
CA LEU A 133 3.09 -4.71 9.53
C LEU A 133 4.25 -5.53 8.98
N ARG A 134 4.08 -6.08 7.78
CA ARG A 134 5.11 -6.86 7.09
C ARG A 134 5.66 -6.09 5.90
N LEU A 135 6.97 -5.85 5.91
CA LEU A 135 7.72 -5.34 4.78
C LEU A 135 8.61 -6.50 4.30
N GLU A 136 8.35 -7.02 3.11
CA GLU A 136 9.06 -8.20 2.59
C GLU A 136 9.50 -8.00 1.13
N SER A 137 10.66 -8.56 0.81
CA SER A 137 11.19 -8.65 -0.56
C SER A 137 11.57 -10.10 -0.80
N PRO A 138 10.65 -10.95 -1.30
CA PRO A 138 10.88 -12.39 -1.41
C PRO A 138 11.99 -12.78 -2.40
N THR A 139 12.22 -11.94 -3.40
CA THR A 139 13.11 -12.26 -4.53
C THR A 139 14.42 -11.48 -4.52
N ARG A 140 14.51 -10.38 -3.77
CA ARG A 140 15.62 -9.42 -3.85
C ARG A 140 15.90 -8.83 -2.46
N THR A 141 16.20 -7.55 -2.42
CA THR A 141 16.58 -6.81 -1.22
C THR A 141 15.43 -5.94 -0.76
N LEU A 142 15.39 -5.69 0.55
CA LEU A 142 14.61 -4.63 1.17
C LEU A 142 15.61 -3.66 1.78
N THR A 143 15.59 -2.40 1.36
CA THR A 143 16.51 -1.36 1.82
C THR A 143 15.72 -0.28 2.55
N MET A 144 16.19 0.12 3.73
CA MET A 144 15.67 1.27 4.47
C MET A 144 16.78 2.30 4.60
N GLU A 145 16.57 3.49 4.05
CA GLU A 145 17.57 4.57 4.02
C GLU A 145 16.91 5.88 4.47
N ALA A 146 17.64 6.68 5.26
CA ALA A 146 17.15 7.96 5.75
C ALA A 146 18.31 8.96 5.91
N PRO A 147 18.14 10.24 5.50
CA PRO A 147 19.20 11.24 5.60
C PRO A 147 19.72 11.52 7.01
N ARG A 148 18.86 11.33 8.03
CA ARG A 148 19.20 11.52 9.46
C ARG A 148 19.39 10.21 10.21
N GLY A 149 19.46 9.08 9.50
CA GLY A 149 19.51 7.75 10.09
C GLY A 149 18.12 7.12 10.31
N VAL A 150 18.14 5.81 10.55
CA VAL A 150 16.96 4.98 10.77
C VAL A 150 16.96 4.51 12.23
N GLU A 151 15.91 4.84 12.97
CA GLU A 151 15.70 4.32 14.32
C GLU A 151 14.77 3.10 14.28
N VAL A 152 15.21 2.00 14.88
CA VAL A 152 14.39 0.79 15.03
C VAL A 152 14.23 0.50 16.52
N SER A 153 13.02 0.67 17.05
CA SER A 153 12.72 0.47 18.47
C SER A 153 11.50 -0.42 18.67
N ALA A 154 11.55 -1.23 19.75
CA ALA A 154 10.46 -2.11 20.16
C ALA A 154 10.00 -1.71 21.57
N ALA A 155 9.01 -0.79 21.65
CA ALA A 155 8.51 -0.29 22.93
C ALA A 155 7.89 -1.37 23.82
N LYS A 156 7.35 -2.42 23.19
CA LYS A 156 6.79 -3.60 23.88
C LYS A 156 7.26 -4.85 23.16
N GLY A 157 7.94 -5.74 23.88
CA GLY A 157 8.44 -7.01 23.35
C GLY A 157 9.87 -6.92 22.78
N PRO A 158 10.41 -8.04 22.31
CA PRO A 158 11.79 -8.12 21.84
C PRO A 158 11.96 -7.63 20.40
N LEU A 159 13.08 -6.97 20.13
CA LEU A 159 13.59 -6.80 18.76
C LEU A 159 14.44 -8.02 18.40
N LYS A 160 14.04 -8.77 17.36
CA LYS A 160 14.79 -9.94 16.88
C LYS A 160 15.31 -9.70 15.47
N ILE A 161 16.63 -9.79 15.32
CA ILE A 161 17.32 -9.75 14.03
C ILE A 161 17.91 -11.14 13.78
N SER A 162 17.62 -11.73 12.62
CA SER A 162 18.14 -13.05 12.24
C SER A 162 18.57 -13.05 10.79
N SER A 163 19.78 -13.55 10.52
CA SER A 163 20.31 -13.76 9.17
C SER A 163 20.59 -15.24 8.93
N ARG A 164 20.50 -15.68 7.68
CA ARG A 164 20.91 -17.05 7.27
C ARG A 164 22.39 -17.16 6.95
N LYS A 165 23.02 -16.05 6.56
CA LYS A 165 24.45 -15.96 6.26
C LYS A 165 25.05 -14.99 7.27
N ASP A 166 25.48 -13.84 6.79
CA ASP A 166 26.20 -12.86 7.57
C ASP A 166 25.23 -11.79 8.11
N LEU A 167 25.56 -11.26 9.28
CA LEU A 167 25.01 -10.03 9.82
C LEU A 167 26.19 -9.07 9.97
N GLN A 168 26.19 -8.00 9.17
CA GLN A 168 27.25 -7.01 9.19
C GLN A 168 26.73 -5.73 9.84
N LEU A 169 27.45 -5.25 10.85
CA LEU A 169 27.21 -3.98 11.53
C LEU A 169 28.47 -3.13 11.35
N ASP A 170 28.37 -2.09 10.52
CA ASP A 170 29.49 -1.19 10.24
C ASP A 170 29.20 0.22 10.74
N SER A 171 30.19 0.85 11.34
CA SER A 171 30.18 2.27 11.70
C SER A 171 31.44 2.93 11.14
N THR A 172 31.28 3.98 10.33
CA THR A 172 32.41 4.63 9.64
C THR A 172 33.14 5.66 10.51
N GLU A 173 32.40 6.35 11.38
CA GLU A 173 32.93 7.44 12.21
C GLU A 173 32.65 7.25 13.70
N GLY A 174 31.77 6.31 14.06
CA GLY A 174 31.32 6.10 15.43
C GLY A 174 31.71 4.74 16.00
N GLU A 175 31.05 4.38 17.09
CA GLU A 175 31.19 3.10 17.77
C GLU A 175 29.91 2.28 17.69
N ILE A 176 30.04 0.96 17.90
CA ILE A 176 28.91 0.06 18.07
C ILE A 176 28.75 -0.21 19.56
N LEU A 177 27.73 0.39 20.17
CA LEU A 177 27.41 0.19 21.58
C LEU A 177 26.40 -0.95 21.75
N LEU A 178 26.79 -1.97 22.49
CA LEU A 178 25.90 -3.04 22.95
C LEU A 178 25.70 -2.87 24.46
N ASP A 179 24.66 -2.13 24.85
CA ASP A 179 24.32 -1.88 26.26
C ASP A 179 23.22 -2.83 26.73
N ALA A 180 23.60 -3.86 27.48
CA ALA A 180 22.69 -4.85 28.02
C ALA A 180 23.24 -5.51 29.29
N ASN A 181 22.34 -6.00 30.16
CA ASN A 181 22.73 -6.78 31.35
C ASN A 181 23.49 -8.07 31.02
N SER A 182 23.27 -8.64 29.82
CA SER A 182 23.92 -9.87 29.37
C SER A 182 24.04 -9.86 27.85
N ILE A 183 25.27 -10.08 27.36
CA ILE A 183 25.57 -10.27 25.94
C ILE A 183 26.09 -11.69 25.78
N GLN A 184 25.45 -12.46 24.89
CA GLN A 184 25.83 -13.85 24.64
C GLN A 184 26.39 -13.99 23.22
N LEU A 185 27.64 -14.43 23.15
CA LEU A 185 28.30 -14.84 21.91
C LEU A 185 28.32 -16.37 21.87
N GLY A 186 27.35 -16.96 21.17
CA GLY A 186 27.20 -18.41 21.07
C GLY A 186 28.18 -19.04 20.08
N SER A 187 28.46 -20.34 20.27
CA SER A 187 29.21 -21.16 19.32
C SER A 187 30.61 -20.63 18.98
N LEU A 188 31.26 -19.96 19.92
CA LEU A 188 32.66 -19.58 19.79
C LEU A 188 33.54 -20.83 19.65
N PRO A 189 34.50 -20.85 18.71
CA PRO A 189 35.39 -22.00 18.53
C PRO A 189 36.27 -22.21 19.75
N LEU A 190 36.58 -23.47 20.06
CA LEU A 190 37.53 -23.83 21.13
C LEU A 190 38.95 -23.83 20.57
N GLY A 191 39.84 -23.05 21.17
CA GLY A 191 41.26 -23.06 20.88
C GLY A 191 41.89 -24.38 21.34
N ILE A 192 42.65 -25.03 20.45
CA ILE A 192 43.35 -26.27 20.79
C ILE A 192 44.70 -25.93 21.40
N TYR A 193 44.91 -26.36 22.65
CA TYR A 193 46.17 -26.24 23.37
C TYR A 193 47.05 -27.47 23.12
N THR A 194 48.24 -27.29 22.57
CA THR A 194 49.23 -28.36 22.40
C THR A 194 50.37 -28.21 23.41
N ALA A 195 50.11 -28.27 24.73
CA ALA A 195 51.17 -28.41 25.72
C ALA A 195 50.74 -28.86 27.13
N SER A 196 50.14 -30.05 27.29
CA SER A 196 50.48 -30.93 28.44
C SER A 196 49.66 -32.22 28.43
N THR A 197 50.38 -33.34 28.41
CA THR A 197 49.91 -34.66 28.84
C THR A 197 49.25 -34.58 30.23
N SER A 198 48.13 -35.28 30.38
CA SER A 198 47.39 -35.58 31.63
C SER A 198 46.36 -34.55 32.11
N GLN A 199 45.29 -34.34 31.34
CA GLN A 199 43.95 -34.21 31.91
C GLN A 199 42.92 -34.60 30.85
N ALA A 200 42.08 -35.59 31.18
CA ALA A 200 40.90 -35.93 30.40
C ALA A 200 39.98 -34.69 30.31
N PRO A 201 39.11 -34.59 29.30
CA PRO A 201 38.07 -33.56 29.21
C PRO A 201 36.99 -33.82 30.27
N GLY A 202 37.37 -33.68 31.54
CA GLY A 202 36.49 -33.72 32.69
C GLY A 202 36.20 -32.29 33.11
N ASP A 203 34.98 -31.84 32.80
CA ASP A 203 34.24 -30.78 33.50
C ASP A 203 35.06 -29.52 33.85
N GLN A 204 35.66 -28.89 32.84
CA GLN A 204 36.21 -27.54 33.00
C GLN A 204 35.05 -26.54 33.10
N SER A 205 34.85 -25.95 34.28
CA SER A 205 33.71 -25.09 34.60
C SER A 205 33.88 -23.63 34.15
N ALA A 206 35.07 -23.24 33.69
CA ALA A 206 35.38 -21.87 33.28
C ALA A 206 36.27 -21.82 32.03
N TYR A 207 36.03 -20.81 31.20
CA TYR A 207 36.76 -20.53 29.97
C TYR A 207 37.23 -19.08 29.94
N GLU A 208 38.37 -18.84 29.31
CA GLU A 208 38.85 -17.52 28.91
C GLU A 208 38.31 -17.17 27.51
N VAL A 209 37.94 -15.91 27.31
CA VAL A 209 37.58 -15.37 25.99
C VAL A 209 38.80 -14.67 25.40
N CYS A 210 39.33 -15.21 24.32
CA CYS A 210 40.55 -14.72 23.68
C CYS A 210 40.20 -13.96 22.40
N VAL A 211 40.86 -12.82 22.18
CA VAL A 211 40.69 -11.97 20.99
C VAL A 211 42.00 -11.97 20.18
N CYS A 212 41.93 -12.41 18.92
CA CYS A 212 43.07 -12.40 18.01
C CYS A 212 43.36 -10.99 17.50
N PRO A 213 44.58 -10.68 17.04
CA PRO A 213 44.88 -9.41 16.34
C PRO A 213 44.00 -9.15 15.10
N SER A 214 43.41 -10.21 14.53
CA SER A 214 42.45 -10.13 13.42
C SER A 214 41.01 -9.78 13.84
N GLY A 215 40.73 -9.66 15.14
CA GLY A 215 39.38 -9.43 15.69
C GLY A 215 38.53 -10.69 15.87
N LYS A 216 39.02 -11.87 15.46
CA LYS A 216 38.36 -13.16 15.73
C LYS A 216 38.34 -13.44 17.25
N ILE A 217 37.23 -13.97 17.75
CA ILE A 217 37.03 -14.32 19.16
C ILE A 217 36.93 -15.85 19.30
N TYR A 218 37.55 -16.41 20.32
CA TYR A 218 37.50 -17.85 20.59
C TYR A 218 37.56 -18.15 22.11
N LEU A 219 37.20 -19.38 22.48
CA LEU A 219 37.23 -19.87 23.87
C LEU A 219 38.48 -20.70 24.14
N SER A 220 39.12 -20.50 25.30
CA SER A 220 40.25 -21.29 25.77
C SER A 220 40.00 -21.78 27.19
N PRO A 221 40.43 -23.00 27.59
CA PRO A 221 40.33 -23.47 28.97
C PRO A 221 40.94 -22.51 29.99
N ALA A 222 40.23 -22.19 31.06
CA ALA A 222 40.80 -21.37 32.14
C ALA A 222 41.76 -22.19 33.01
N GLU A 223 43.01 -21.74 33.12
CA GLU A 223 44.05 -22.34 33.95
C GLU A 223 44.66 -21.29 34.91
N SER A 224 45.63 -21.70 35.74
CA SER A 224 46.35 -20.79 36.64
C SER A 224 47.12 -19.67 35.92
N VAL A 225 47.37 -19.85 34.62
CA VAL A 225 48.02 -18.89 33.72
C VAL A 225 47.15 -18.78 32.48
N SER A 226 47.07 -17.60 31.87
CA SER A 226 46.26 -17.42 30.66
C SER A 226 46.71 -18.36 29.56
N SER A 227 45.72 -19.04 28.98
CA SER A 227 45.90 -19.99 27.87
C SER A 227 45.64 -19.34 26.51
N CYS A 228 45.34 -18.03 26.47
CA CYS A 228 45.20 -17.28 25.23
C CYS A 228 46.52 -17.20 24.45
N GLN A 229 46.52 -17.63 23.19
CA GLN A 229 47.69 -17.64 22.33
C GLN A 229 47.41 -16.93 21.01
N ALA A 230 48.23 -15.94 20.68
CA ALA A 230 48.13 -15.19 19.43
C ALA A 230 48.39 -16.05 18.17
N VAL A 231 49.03 -17.21 18.31
CA VAL A 231 49.39 -18.15 17.21
C VAL A 231 48.44 -19.36 17.16
N SER A 232 47.28 -19.28 17.83
CA SER A 232 46.23 -20.30 17.70
C SER A 232 45.85 -20.46 16.23
N ASN A 233 45.55 -21.69 15.81
CA ASN A 233 45.05 -22.00 14.47
C ASN A 233 43.81 -21.17 14.08
N ILE A 234 43.04 -20.70 15.06
CA ILE A 234 41.88 -19.82 14.87
C ILE A 234 42.32 -18.39 14.50
N CYS A 235 43.41 -17.92 15.09
CA CYS A 235 43.97 -16.58 14.85
C CYS A 235 44.73 -16.47 13.54
N LEU A 236 45.09 -17.60 12.91
CA LEU A 236 45.70 -17.61 11.59
C LEU A 236 44.71 -17.07 10.55
N TRP A 237 45.24 -16.24 9.65
CA TRP A 237 44.50 -15.67 8.53
C TRP A 237 44.27 -16.78 7.52
N SER A 238 43.01 -16.98 7.13
CA SER A 238 42.62 -17.81 5.99
C SER A 238 42.32 -16.89 4.82
#